data_AF-A0A8S8XVR1-F1
#
_entry.id   AF-A0A8S8XVR1-F1
#
_cell.length_a   1.000
_cell.length_b   1.000
_cell.length_c   1.000
_cell.angle_alpha   90.00
_cell.angle_beta   90.00
_cell.angle_gamma   90.00
#
_symmetry.space_group_name_H-M   'P 1'
#
loop_
_entity.id
_entity.type
_entity.pdbx_description
1 polymer ?
#
loop_
_entity_poly.entity_id
_entity_poly.type
_entity_poly.pdbx_seq_one_letter_code
_entity_poly.pdbx_strand_id
1 'polypeptide(L)'
;MSHHHAIRVLEASGHVGEFSDFMTICLACEEVSRADILLESAHSNPDSLSKSELQDLLHQTLPSCPSCGANTWSDITAQNLMFNTTIGAGNSGRSGFLRPETAQGMFTSFPTLYRHFRERLPFGAVQVGKATETKSHRGKE
;
A
#
# COMPACT_ATOMS: atom_id res chain seq x y z
N MET A 1 -26.47 11.13 7.63
CA MET A 1 -26.46 10.80 6.18
C MET A 1 -25.05 10.85 5.54
N SER A 2 -23.93 10.76 6.27
CA SER A 2 -22.56 10.86 5.67
C SER A 2 -21.70 9.58 5.76
N HIS A 3 -22.27 8.45 6.18
CA HIS A 3 -21.50 7.30 6.67
C HIS A 3 -21.10 6.24 5.63
N HIS A 4 -21.51 6.39 4.38
CA HIS A 4 -21.25 5.43 3.28
C HIS A 4 -20.20 5.92 2.27
N HIS A 5 -19.73 7.16 2.36
CA HIS A 5 -18.85 7.73 1.34
C HIS A 5 -17.37 7.39 1.54
N ALA A 6 -16.88 7.23 2.77
CA ALA A 6 -15.45 7.05 3.01
C ALA A 6 -14.89 5.72 2.44
N ILE A 7 -15.61 4.61 2.63
CA ILE A 7 -15.20 3.28 2.09
C ILE A 7 -15.29 3.28 0.55
N ARG A 8 -16.40 3.80 0.01
CA ARG A 8 -16.60 3.92 -1.44
C ARG A 8 -15.58 4.81 -2.14
N VAL A 9 -15.02 5.81 -1.46
CA VAL A 9 -13.99 6.69 -2.02
C VAL A 9 -12.65 5.97 -2.16
N LEU A 10 -12.29 5.13 -1.17
CA LEU A 10 -11.08 4.30 -1.25
C LEU A 10 -11.22 3.22 -2.34
N GLU A 11 -12.38 2.56 -2.43
CA GLU A 11 -12.70 1.59 -3.49
C GLU A 11 -12.72 2.25 -4.88
N ALA A 12 -13.37 3.42 -5.03
CA ALA A 12 -13.46 4.13 -6.31
C ALA A 12 -12.13 4.74 -6.78
N SER A 13 -11.20 4.99 -5.87
CA SER A 13 -9.85 5.48 -6.20
C SER A 13 -8.84 4.37 -6.51
N GLY A 14 -9.26 3.10 -6.49
CA GLY A 14 -8.37 1.93 -6.71
C GLY A 14 -7.49 1.55 -5.52
N HIS A 15 -7.44 2.36 -4.46
CA HIS A 15 -6.53 2.16 -3.32
C HIS A 15 -6.79 0.89 -2.51
N VAL A 16 -8.00 0.30 -2.57
CA VAL A 16 -8.28 -0.95 -1.83
C VAL A 16 -7.62 -2.18 -2.50
N GLY A 17 -7.30 -2.09 -3.81
CA GLY A 17 -6.64 -3.16 -4.56
C GLY A 17 -5.13 -2.92 -4.77
N GLU A 18 -4.74 -1.68 -5.04
CA GLU A 18 -3.35 -1.33 -5.42
C GLU A 18 -2.41 -1.02 -4.23
N PHE A 19 -2.94 -0.88 -3.01
CA PHE A 19 -2.16 -0.41 -1.85
C PHE A 19 -1.67 -1.55 -0.95
N SER A 20 -1.18 -2.61 -1.58
CA SER A 20 -0.62 -3.77 -0.89
C SER A 20 0.77 -4.08 -1.39
N ASP A 21 1.74 -4.17 -0.48
CA ASP A 21 3.06 -4.71 -0.81
C ASP A 21 2.96 -6.25 -0.86
N PHE A 22 3.73 -6.86 -1.76
CA PHE A 22 3.91 -8.31 -1.79
C PHE A 22 5.09 -8.72 -0.90
N MET A 23 4.84 -9.60 0.06
CA MET A 23 5.82 -10.03 1.07
C MET A 23 6.07 -11.54 0.98
N THR A 24 7.29 -11.96 1.27
CA THR A 24 7.69 -13.37 1.46
C THR A 24 8.51 -13.52 2.74
N ILE A 25 8.55 -14.73 3.31
CA ILE A 25 9.23 -15.04 4.56
C ILE A 25 10.31 -16.08 4.30
N CYS A 26 11.52 -15.86 4.80
CA CYS A 26 12.56 -16.86 4.78
C CYS A 26 12.22 -17.98 5.76
N LEU A 27 12.08 -19.22 5.28
CA LEU A 27 11.71 -20.35 6.14
C LEU A 27 12.85 -20.82 7.07
N ALA A 28 14.07 -20.29 6.90
CA ALA A 28 15.22 -20.64 7.73
C ALA A 28 15.43 -19.71 8.94
N CYS A 29 15.13 -18.42 8.81
CA CYS A 29 15.34 -17.43 9.87
C CYS A 29 14.12 -16.54 10.15
N GLU A 30 12.98 -16.79 9.49
CA GLU A 30 11.73 -16.05 9.62
C GLU A 30 11.81 -14.57 9.23
N GLU A 31 12.88 -14.15 8.55
CA GLU A 31 13.02 -12.80 7.99
C GLU A 31 11.92 -12.53 6.98
N VAL A 32 11.22 -11.41 7.16
CA VAL A 32 10.17 -10.97 6.25
C VAL A 32 10.78 -9.99 5.23
N SER A 33 10.64 -10.30 3.95
CA SER A 33 11.19 -9.50 2.87
C SER A 33 10.10 -9.08 1.89
N ARG A 34 10.20 -7.83 1.43
CA ARG A 34 9.43 -7.34 0.29
C ARG A 34 9.88 -8.05 -0.98
N ALA A 35 8.94 -8.65 -1.70
CA ALA A 35 9.22 -9.51 -2.84
C ALA A 35 9.81 -8.74 -4.02
N ASP A 36 9.36 -7.50 -4.24
CA ASP A 36 9.87 -6.64 -5.31
C ASP A 36 11.35 -6.28 -5.09
N ILE A 37 11.70 -5.84 -3.87
CA ILE A 37 13.08 -5.51 -3.48
C ILE A 37 13.98 -6.74 -3.56
N LEU A 38 13.50 -7.88 -3.07
CA LEU A 38 14.25 -9.13 -3.10
C LEU A 38 14.59 -9.56 -4.55
N LEU A 39 13.73 -9.22 -5.51
CA LEU A 39 13.84 -9.63 -6.92
C LEU A 39 14.36 -8.52 -7.85
N GLU A 40 14.76 -7.35 -7.33
CA GLU A 40 15.35 -6.24 -8.12
C GLU A 40 16.58 -6.68 -8.93
N SER A 41 17.38 -7.61 -8.38
CA SER A 41 18.55 -8.14 -9.08
C SER A 41 18.20 -9.08 -10.23
N ALA A 42 16.98 -9.64 -10.22
CA ALA A 42 16.50 -10.64 -11.16
C ALA A 42 15.64 -10.04 -12.28
N HIS A 43 14.99 -8.90 -12.03
CA HIS A 43 14.13 -8.24 -12.99
C HIS A 43 14.24 -6.72 -12.88
N SER A 44 14.22 -6.02 -14.01
CA SER A 44 14.42 -4.56 -14.06
C SER A 44 13.30 -3.75 -13.43
N ASN A 45 12.10 -4.33 -13.31
CA ASN A 45 10.96 -3.67 -12.66
C ASN A 45 10.03 -4.70 -12.00
N PRO A 46 10.39 -5.26 -10.83
CA PRO A 46 9.57 -6.28 -10.15
C PRO A 46 8.24 -5.72 -9.62
N ASP A 47 8.18 -4.43 -9.29
CA ASP A 47 7.00 -3.76 -8.70
C ASP A 47 5.78 -3.72 -9.64
N SER A 48 5.98 -3.86 -10.95
CA SER A 48 4.87 -3.95 -11.92
C SER A 48 4.32 -5.36 -12.12
N LEU A 49 4.93 -6.37 -11.51
CA LEU A 49 4.54 -7.77 -11.70
C LEU A 49 3.36 -8.13 -10.80
N SER A 50 2.47 -8.98 -11.33
CA SER A 50 1.41 -9.57 -10.54
C SER A 50 1.96 -10.53 -9.50
N LYS A 51 1.15 -10.83 -8.47
CA LYS A 51 1.48 -11.82 -7.43
C LYS A 51 2.00 -13.15 -8.00
N SER A 52 1.36 -13.65 -9.06
CA SER A 52 1.73 -14.91 -9.71
C SER A 52 3.08 -14.81 -10.41
N GLU A 53 3.33 -13.71 -11.13
CA GLU A 53 4.60 -13.51 -11.83
C GLU A 53 5.76 -13.34 -10.85
N LEU A 54 5.54 -12.66 -9.72
CA LEU A 54 6.52 -12.58 -8.64
C LEU A 54 6.79 -13.95 -8.02
N GLN A 55 5.76 -14.78 -7.84
CA GLN A 55 5.92 -16.14 -7.30
C GLN A 55 6.77 -16.99 -8.25
N ASP A 56 6.48 -16.92 -9.55
CA ASP A 56 7.24 -17.64 -10.57
C ASP A 56 8.69 -17.16 -10.64
N LEU A 57 8.92 -15.85 -10.54
CA LEU A 57 10.25 -15.26 -10.53
C LEU A 57 11.05 -15.65 -9.27
N LEU A 58 10.39 -15.72 -8.11
CA LEU A 58 10.99 -16.19 -6.86
C LEU A 58 11.45 -17.65 -6.97
N HIS A 59 10.63 -18.50 -7.59
CA HIS A 59 10.95 -19.91 -7.83
C HIS A 59 12.07 -20.11 -8.87
N GLN A 60 12.18 -19.23 -9.85
CA GLN A 60 13.22 -19.31 -10.89
C GLN A 60 14.56 -18.77 -10.41
N THR A 61 14.56 -17.66 -9.67
CA THR A 61 15.79 -16.96 -9.27
C THR A 61 16.40 -17.58 -8.00
N LEU A 62 15.55 -18.04 -7.06
CA LEU A 62 15.96 -18.54 -5.74
C LEU A 62 17.02 -17.64 -5.06
N PRO A 63 16.69 -16.35 -4.83
CA PRO A 63 17.63 -15.40 -4.25
C PRO A 63 18.05 -15.82 -2.83
N SER A 64 19.32 -15.57 -2.48
CA SER A 64 19.81 -15.78 -1.12
C SER A 64 19.21 -14.76 -0.16
N CYS A 65 18.76 -15.23 1.00
CA CYS A 65 18.27 -14.39 2.07
C CYS A 65 19.36 -13.41 2.53
N PRO A 66 19.07 -12.11 2.63
CA PRO A 66 20.07 -11.11 3.04
C PRO A 66 20.53 -11.29 4.50
N SER A 67 19.70 -11.91 5.36
CA SER A 67 20.00 -12.10 6.79
C SER A 67 20.80 -13.38 7.07
N CYS A 68 20.46 -14.50 6.41
CA CYS A 68 21.06 -15.81 6.73
C CYS A 68 21.65 -16.58 5.54
N GLY A 69 21.48 -16.08 4.31
CA GLY A 69 21.99 -16.70 3.08
C GLY A 69 21.19 -17.91 2.57
N ALA A 70 20.19 -18.40 3.30
CA ALA A 70 19.31 -19.48 2.84
C ALA A 70 18.45 -19.06 1.64
N ASN A 71 18.02 -20.01 0.82
CA ASN A 71 17.22 -19.76 -0.39
C ASN A 71 15.81 -20.40 -0.31
N THR A 72 15.37 -20.73 0.90
CA THR A 72 14.05 -21.32 1.14
C THR A 72 13.07 -20.24 1.57
N TRP A 73 12.05 -20.01 0.74
CA TRP A 73 11.07 -18.93 0.90
C TRP A 73 9.65 -19.47 1.01
N SER A 74 8.79 -18.75 1.74
CA SER A 74 7.34 -18.99 1.76
C SER A 74 6.68 -18.44 0.49
N ASP A 75 5.43 -18.83 0.28
CA ASP A 75 4.59 -18.19 -0.73
C ASP A 75 4.47 -16.69 -0.50
N ILE A 76 4.39 -15.95 -1.60
CA ILE A 76 4.18 -14.51 -1.59
C ILE A 76 2.76 -14.24 -1.13
N THR A 77 2.61 -13.27 -0.23
CA THR A 77 1.31 -12.83 0.29
C THR A 77 1.18 -11.32 0.17
N ALA A 78 -0.04 -10.83 -0.04
CA ALA A 78 -0.32 -9.40 -0.10
C ALA A 78 -0.47 -8.87 1.33
N GLN A 79 0.27 -7.83 1.67
CA GLN A 79 0.16 -7.12 2.93
C GLN A 79 -0.41 -5.73 2.68
N ASN A 80 -1.61 -5.47 3.22
CA ASN A 80 -2.25 -4.17 3.09
C ASN A 80 -1.48 -3.13 3.90
N LEU A 81 -1.04 -2.06 3.24
CA LEU A 81 -0.21 -1.00 3.84
C LEU A 81 -1.05 0.02 4.63
N MET A 82 -2.38 -0.04 4.54
CA MET A 82 -3.27 0.82 5.32
C MET A 82 -3.31 0.39 6.78
N PHE A 83 -3.00 1.30 7.70
CA PHE A 83 -3.22 1.09 9.13
C PHE A 83 -4.72 0.89 9.38
N ASN A 84 -5.08 -0.29 9.87
CA ASN A 84 -6.42 -0.55 10.34
C ASN A 84 -6.62 0.10 11.73
N THR A 85 -7.78 0.70 11.94
CA THR A 85 -8.20 1.20 13.25
C THR A 85 -9.67 0.92 13.45
N THR A 86 -10.08 0.76 14.69
CA THR A 86 -11.50 0.63 15.03
C THR A 86 -12.02 1.98 15.51
N ILE A 87 -13.04 2.52 14.86
CA ILE A 87 -13.69 3.77 15.25
C ILE A 87 -14.94 3.43 16.07
N GLY A 88 -14.95 3.82 17.35
CA GLY A 88 -16.02 3.54 18.31
C GLY A 88 -15.58 2.59 19.43
N ALA A 89 -16.35 2.52 20.53
CA ALA A 89 -16.04 1.69 21.69
C ALA A 89 -16.87 0.39 21.71
N GLY A 90 -16.25 -0.72 22.10
CA GLY A 90 -16.89 -2.04 22.24
C GLY A 90 -17.07 -2.82 20.92
N ASN A 91 -17.82 -3.93 20.97
CA ASN A 91 -18.06 -4.84 19.83
C ASN A 91 -18.87 -4.23 18.67
N SER A 92 -19.33 -2.98 18.78
CA SER A 92 -20.02 -2.23 17.73
C SER A 92 -19.08 -1.26 16.97
N GLY A 93 -17.78 -1.30 17.28
CA GLY A 93 -16.76 -0.50 16.60
C GLY A 93 -16.70 -0.80 15.10
N ARG A 94 -16.54 0.26 14.30
CA ARG A 94 -16.49 0.17 12.84
C ARG A 94 -15.04 0.09 12.38
N SER A 95 -14.75 -0.79 11.43
CA SER A 95 -13.45 -0.77 10.76
C SER A 95 -13.26 0.55 10.00
N GLY A 96 -12.15 1.21 10.27
CA GLY A 96 -11.69 2.41 9.60
C GLY A 96 -10.22 2.24 9.20
N PHE A 97 -9.79 3.00 8.22
CA PHE A 97 -8.39 3.04 7.78
C PHE A 97 -7.88 4.46 7.94
N LEU A 98 -6.65 4.62 8.43
CA LEU A 98 -5.97 5.90 8.35
C LEU A 98 -5.63 6.20 6.88
N ARG A 99 -5.74 7.48 6.49
CA ARG A 99 -5.54 7.88 5.09
C ARG A 99 -4.09 7.67 4.66
N PRO A 100 -3.83 6.95 3.55
CA PRO A 100 -2.48 6.75 3.04
C PRO A 100 -1.88 8.01 2.38
N GLU A 101 -2.72 8.96 1.95
CA GLU A 101 -2.28 10.20 1.29
C GLU A 101 -3.22 11.40 1.56
N THR A 102 -2.74 12.63 1.35
CA THR A 102 -3.51 13.88 1.52
C THR A 102 -4.30 14.31 0.28
N ALA A 103 -3.95 13.78 -0.90
CA ALA A 103 -4.49 14.22 -2.20
C ALA A 103 -6.00 13.95 -2.38
N GLN A 104 -6.51 12.85 -1.81
CA GLN A 104 -7.95 12.52 -1.85
C GLN A 104 -8.87 13.64 -1.33
N GLY A 105 -8.42 14.45 -0.35
CA GLY A 105 -9.19 15.58 0.15
C GLY A 105 -9.43 16.67 -0.91
N MET A 106 -8.48 16.86 -1.83
CA MET A 106 -8.54 17.87 -2.87
C MET A 106 -9.50 17.47 -3.98
N PHE A 107 -9.53 16.18 -4.37
CA PHE A 107 -10.46 15.67 -5.38
C PHE A 107 -11.92 15.70 -4.93
N THR A 108 -12.19 15.30 -3.68
CA THR A 108 -13.55 15.39 -3.11
C THR A 108 -14.04 16.85 -3.01
N SER A 109 -13.13 17.80 -2.89
CA SER A 109 -13.43 19.23 -2.76
C SER A 109 -13.40 19.98 -4.11
N PHE A 110 -13.16 19.28 -5.23
CA PHE A 110 -13.01 19.89 -6.55
C PHE A 110 -14.18 20.80 -6.96
N PRO A 111 -15.47 20.44 -6.78
CA PRO A 111 -16.58 21.32 -7.17
C PRO A 111 -16.57 22.67 -6.44
N THR A 112 -16.15 22.67 -5.16
CA THR A 112 -16.04 23.90 -4.35
C THR A 112 -14.85 24.73 -4.80
N LEU A 113 -13.70 24.09 -5.08
CA LEU A 113 -12.51 24.76 -5.60
C LEU A 113 -12.77 25.37 -6.99
N TYR A 114 -13.40 24.62 -7.88
CA TYR A 114 -13.73 25.09 -9.24
C TYR A 114 -14.63 26.34 -9.22
N ARG A 115 -15.65 26.35 -8.35
CA ARG A 115 -16.50 27.53 -8.14
C ARG A 115 -15.73 28.73 -7.59
N HIS A 116 -14.79 28.50 -6.66
CA HIS A 116 -13.94 29.57 -6.13
C HIS A 116 -13.10 30.24 -7.23
N PHE A 117 -12.56 29.43 -8.15
CA PHE A 117 -11.82 29.93 -9.33
C PHE A 117 -12.72 30.37 -10.49
N ARG A 118 -14.02 30.62 -10.22
CA ARG A 118 -15.01 31.08 -11.20
C ARG A 118 -15.12 30.18 -12.42
N GLU A 119 -15.00 28.88 -12.19
CA GLU A 119 -15.16 27.87 -13.22
C GLU A 119 -14.14 28.02 -14.37
N ARG A 120 -12.94 28.51 -14.05
CA ARG A 120 -11.85 28.68 -15.02
C ARG A 120 -10.67 27.76 -14.71
N LEU A 121 -10.14 27.15 -15.76
CA LEU A 121 -8.91 26.37 -15.75
C LEU A 121 -7.80 27.14 -16.49
N PRO A 122 -6.51 26.94 -16.14
CA PRO A 122 -6.04 26.13 -15.02
C PRO A 122 -6.11 26.87 -13.66
N PHE A 123 -6.33 26.13 -12.58
CA PHE A 123 -6.12 26.61 -11.21
C PHE A 123 -5.35 25.56 -10.41
N GLY A 124 -4.60 26.01 -9.40
CA GLY A 124 -3.87 25.14 -8.47
C GLY A 124 -4.47 25.22 -7.06
N ALA A 125 -4.48 24.10 -6.36
CA ALA A 125 -4.77 24.04 -4.92
C ALA A 125 -3.58 23.35 -4.23
N VAL A 126 -3.30 23.70 -2.98
CA VAL A 126 -2.24 23.08 -2.18
C VAL A 126 -2.82 22.75 -0.81
N GLN A 127 -2.64 21.50 -0.35
CA GLN A 127 -3.02 21.07 0.99
C GLN A 127 -1.77 20.61 1.75
N VAL A 128 -1.50 21.23 2.90
CA VAL A 128 -0.45 20.82 3.82
C VAL A 128 -1.08 20.05 4.98
N GLY A 129 -0.66 18.80 5.18
CA GLY A 129 -1.18 17.94 6.23
C GLY A 129 -0.30 16.71 6.45
N LYS A 130 -0.50 16.02 7.57
CA LYS A 130 0.19 14.75 7.86
C LYS A 130 -0.54 13.61 7.16
N ALA A 131 0.19 12.76 6.47
CA ALA A 131 -0.24 11.44 6.01
C ALA A 131 0.52 10.37 6.82
N THR A 132 -0.11 9.23 7.05
CA THR A 132 0.49 8.12 7.80
C THR A 132 0.34 6.85 6.99
N GLU A 133 1.47 6.30 6.56
CA GLU A 133 1.59 5.03 5.86
C GLU A 133 2.34 4.05 6.77
N THR A 134 1.97 2.77 6.71
CA THR A 134 2.72 1.72 7.42
C THR A 134 3.94 1.39 6.57
N LYS A 135 5.14 1.82 6.98
CA LYS A 135 6.36 1.32 6.33
C LYS A 135 6.62 -0.11 6.80
N SER A 136 6.66 -1.04 5.85
CA SER A 136 7.16 -2.38 6.11
C SER A 136 8.64 -2.28 6.50
N HIS A 137 9.01 -2.92 7.62
CA HIS A 137 10.32 -2.76 8.25
C HIS A 137 11.43 -3.31 7.34
N ARG A 138 12.47 -2.50 7.12
CA ARG A 138 13.72 -2.95 6.52
C ARG A 138 14.53 -3.64 7.62
N GLY A 139 14.62 -4.96 7.60
CA GLY A 139 15.53 -5.74 8.45
C GLY A 139 16.98 -5.43 8.05
N LYS A 140 17.59 -4.45 8.71
CA LYS A 140 19.04 -4.27 8.79
C LYS A 140 19.37 -3.66 10.16
N GLU A 141 19.68 -4.53 11.11
CA GLU A 141 20.66 -4.27 12.16
C GLU A 141 21.76 -5.33 12.07
#